data_AF-A0A936TBL5-F1
#
_entry.id   AF-A0A936TBL5-F1
#
_cell.length_a   1.000
_cell.length_b   1.000
_cell.length_c   1.000
_cell.angle_alpha   90.00
_cell.angle_beta   90.00
_cell.angle_gamma   90.00
#
_symmetry.space_group_name_H-M   'P 1'
#
loop_
_entity.id
_entity.type
_entity.pdbx_description
1 polymer ?
#
loop_
_entity_poly.entity_id
_entity_poly.type
_entity_poly.pdbx_seq_one_letter_code
_entity_poly.pdbx_strand_id
1 'polypeptide(L)'
;MPTIQETYDSLVKHLRTQKKRSITSFKGAVIGAYRGHNDLKSPVGFLLGPFYLPEFEGQGLKDSLIHWIIERQLKHNFNLCCAFERMHDTIPPEYWENEFQCISKIYKTIYTPVSYRVIKADEDELVGYLVNGKFICLEKANHIPQFPRPVAIYKSHIGNFSQICSLNKQLIIDGLKSQLTNKPICMFPY
;
A
#
# COMPACT_ATOMS: atom_id res chain seq x y z
N MET A 1 -12.70 3.41 -22.27
CA MET A 1 -11.23 3.34 -22.16
C MET A 1 -10.91 3.93 -20.81
N PRO A 2 -10.20 3.19 -19.94
CA PRO A 2 -9.79 3.73 -18.66
C PRO A 2 -8.84 4.91 -18.86
N THR A 3 -9.05 5.96 -18.10
CA THR A 3 -8.11 7.07 -17.98
C THR A 3 -6.80 6.59 -17.36
N ILE A 4 -5.76 7.42 -17.46
CA ILE A 4 -4.48 7.17 -16.79
C ILE A 4 -4.69 7.10 -15.27
N GLN A 5 -5.55 7.96 -14.71
CA GLN A 5 -5.91 7.96 -13.30
C GLN A 5 -6.61 6.66 -12.88
N GLU A 6 -7.63 6.22 -13.62
CA GLU A 6 -8.35 4.98 -13.30
C GLU A 6 -7.44 3.74 -13.37
N THR A 7 -6.51 3.72 -14.34
CA THR A 7 -5.50 2.66 -14.43
C THR A 7 -4.58 2.69 -13.21
N TYR A 8 -4.07 3.87 -12.86
CA TYR A 8 -3.21 4.09 -11.70
C TYR A 8 -3.90 3.63 -10.41
N ASP A 9 -5.12 4.09 -10.15
CA ASP A 9 -5.87 3.75 -8.94
C ASP A 9 -6.16 2.26 -8.83
N SER A 10 -6.50 1.62 -9.95
CA SER A 10 -6.73 0.18 -10.03
C SER A 10 -5.49 -0.63 -9.66
N LEU A 11 -4.32 -0.26 -10.21
CA LEU A 11 -3.05 -0.95 -9.93
C LEU A 11 -2.59 -0.73 -8.48
N VAL A 12 -2.69 0.50 -7.97
CA VAL A 12 -2.38 0.81 -6.56
C VAL A 12 -3.29 0.00 -5.63
N LYS A 13 -4.59 -0.02 -5.89
CA LYS A 13 -5.56 -0.80 -5.09
C LYS A 13 -5.24 -2.29 -5.11
N HIS A 14 -4.93 -2.86 -6.27
CA HIS A 14 -4.52 -4.26 -6.42
C HIS A 14 -3.30 -4.56 -5.54
N LEU A 15 -2.22 -3.80 -5.71
CA LEU A 15 -0.97 -4.04 -4.99
C LEU A 15 -1.09 -3.81 -3.48
N ARG A 16 -1.85 -2.80 -3.03
CA ARG A 16 -2.15 -2.58 -1.61
C ARG A 16 -2.94 -3.74 -0.99
N THR A 17 -3.81 -4.36 -1.78
CA THR A 17 -4.59 -5.53 -1.33
C THR A 17 -3.71 -6.77 -1.25
N GLN A 18 -2.87 -6.99 -2.27
CA GLN A 18 -2.02 -8.16 -2.38
C GLN A 18 -0.83 -8.16 -1.42
N LYS A 19 -0.19 -7.00 -1.21
CA LYS A 19 0.95 -6.76 -0.29
C LYS A 19 2.18 -7.66 -0.51
N LYS A 20 2.23 -8.39 -1.62
CA LYS A 20 3.28 -9.35 -1.95
C LYS A 20 3.55 -9.33 -3.43
N ARG A 21 4.80 -9.61 -3.80
CA ARG A 21 5.20 -9.82 -5.19
C ARG A 21 4.66 -11.16 -5.70
N SER A 22 4.16 -11.15 -6.92
CA SER A 22 3.90 -12.34 -7.72
C SER A 22 5.22 -12.83 -8.30
N ILE A 23 5.72 -13.95 -7.80
CA ILE A 23 6.99 -14.55 -8.21
C ILE A 23 6.79 -16.02 -8.56
N THR A 24 7.63 -16.53 -9.45
CA THR A 24 7.70 -17.95 -9.80
C THR A 24 9.16 -18.41 -9.92
N SER A 25 9.38 -19.72 -9.90
CA SER A 25 10.68 -20.30 -10.24
C SER A 25 10.70 -20.64 -11.73
N PHE A 26 11.63 -20.05 -12.47
CA PHE A 26 11.85 -20.36 -13.88
C PHE A 26 13.33 -20.70 -14.09
N LYS A 27 13.59 -21.93 -14.54
CA LYS A 27 14.96 -22.45 -14.74
C LYS A 27 15.88 -22.28 -13.52
N GLY A 28 15.32 -22.43 -12.32
CA GLY A 28 16.07 -22.32 -11.05
C GLY A 28 16.28 -20.88 -10.54
N ALA A 29 15.86 -19.86 -11.30
CA ALA A 29 15.86 -18.47 -10.84
C ALA A 29 14.47 -18.05 -10.35
N VAL A 30 14.42 -17.21 -9.32
CA VAL A 30 13.17 -16.55 -8.90
C VAL A 30 12.97 -15.32 -9.77
N ILE A 31 11.88 -15.28 -10.51
CA ILE A 31 11.51 -14.17 -11.41
C ILE A 31 10.15 -13.59 -11.04
N GLY A 32 9.89 -12.36 -11.48
CA GLY A 32 8.53 -11.80 -11.50
C GLY A 32 7.64 -12.64 -12.41
N ALA A 33 6.41 -12.87 -11.98
CA ALA A 33 5.43 -13.67 -12.70
C ALA A 33 4.14 -12.88 -12.90
N TYR A 34 3.53 -12.95 -14.07
CA TYR A 34 2.22 -12.33 -14.29
C TYR A 34 1.17 -12.99 -13.39
N ARG A 35 1.23 -14.31 -13.24
CA ARG A 35 0.47 -15.12 -12.28
C ARG A 35 1.41 -16.07 -11.53
N GLY A 36 1.74 -15.68 -10.32
CA GLY A 36 2.56 -16.45 -9.40
C GLY A 36 1.76 -17.42 -8.53
N HIS A 37 2.44 -18.01 -7.56
CA HIS A 37 1.82 -18.92 -6.60
C HIS A 37 0.78 -18.23 -5.70
N ASN A 38 -0.16 -19.01 -5.15
CA ASN A 38 -1.20 -18.54 -4.21
C ASN A 38 -2.08 -17.41 -4.78
N ASP A 39 -2.45 -17.52 -6.07
CA ASP A 39 -3.28 -16.55 -6.79
C ASP A 39 -2.71 -15.12 -6.84
N LEU A 40 -1.41 -14.95 -6.54
CA LEU A 40 -0.72 -13.68 -6.66
C LEU A 40 -0.60 -13.29 -8.13
N LYS A 41 -0.81 -12.01 -8.42
CA LYS A 41 -0.74 -11.46 -9.77
C LYS A 41 0.14 -10.22 -9.77
N SER A 42 1.00 -10.06 -10.77
CA SER A 42 1.66 -8.78 -11.00
C SER A 42 0.64 -7.72 -11.43
N PRO A 43 0.99 -6.43 -11.45
CA PRO A 43 0.13 -5.37 -12.00
C PRO A 43 -0.40 -5.72 -13.40
N VAL A 44 0.47 -6.17 -14.29
CA VAL A 44 0.08 -6.52 -15.66
C VAL A 44 -0.75 -7.79 -15.69
N GLY A 45 -0.34 -8.83 -14.94
CA GLY A 45 -1.10 -10.08 -14.86
C GLY A 45 -2.52 -9.90 -14.29
N PHE A 46 -2.69 -8.91 -13.39
CA PHE A 46 -3.99 -8.48 -12.90
C PHE A 46 -4.84 -7.86 -14.03
N LEU A 47 -4.29 -6.94 -14.82
CA LEU A 47 -5.01 -6.29 -15.91
C LEU A 47 -5.37 -7.26 -17.04
N LEU A 48 -4.47 -8.19 -17.36
CA LEU A 48 -4.71 -9.18 -18.42
C LEU A 48 -5.98 -10.01 -18.17
N GLY A 49 -6.33 -10.29 -16.91
CA GLY A 49 -7.59 -10.96 -16.56
C GLY A 49 -7.83 -12.21 -17.41
N PRO A 50 -8.93 -12.30 -18.19
CA PRO A 50 -9.22 -13.44 -19.06
C PRO A 50 -8.31 -13.56 -20.29
N PHE A 51 -7.58 -12.49 -20.66
CA PHE A 51 -6.62 -12.49 -21.77
C PHE A 51 -5.26 -13.08 -21.38
N TYR A 52 -5.06 -13.41 -20.10
CA TYR A 52 -3.83 -14.05 -19.66
C TYR A 52 -3.70 -15.45 -20.27
N LEU A 53 -2.52 -15.74 -20.82
CA LEU A 53 -2.10 -17.04 -21.32
C LEU A 53 -0.87 -17.51 -20.52
N PRO A 54 -0.79 -18.77 -20.07
CA PRO A 54 0.38 -19.30 -19.35
C PRO A 54 1.72 -19.09 -20.07
N GLU A 55 1.70 -19.02 -21.39
CA GLU A 55 2.85 -18.81 -22.24
C GLU A 55 3.48 -17.42 -22.08
N PHE A 56 2.77 -16.47 -21.48
CA PHE A 56 3.30 -15.14 -21.17
C PHE A 56 4.35 -15.17 -20.05
N GLU A 57 4.37 -16.21 -19.21
CA GLU A 57 5.34 -16.29 -18.12
C GLU A 57 6.77 -16.38 -18.66
N GLY A 58 7.65 -15.51 -18.14
CA GLY A 58 9.03 -15.37 -18.62
C GLY A 58 9.17 -14.50 -19.89
N GLN A 59 8.08 -14.03 -20.49
CA GLN A 59 8.13 -13.02 -21.54
C GLN A 59 8.25 -11.62 -20.94
N GLY A 60 8.99 -10.75 -21.62
CA GLY A 60 9.05 -9.34 -21.25
C GLY A 60 7.80 -8.60 -21.69
N LEU A 61 7.46 -7.52 -21.00
CA LEU A 61 6.35 -6.62 -21.36
C LEU A 61 6.39 -6.07 -22.79
N LYS A 62 7.60 -5.99 -23.38
CA LYS A 62 7.81 -5.54 -24.76
C LYS A 62 7.49 -6.61 -25.81
N ASP A 63 7.09 -7.81 -25.38
CA ASP A 63 6.51 -8.79 -26.28
C ASP A 63 5.29 -8.18 -26.99
N SER A 64 5.21 -8.38 -28.29
CA SER A 64 4.25 -7.68 -29.15
C SER A 64 2.80 -8.03 -28.81
N LEU A 65 2.54 -9.24 -28.30
CA LEU A 65 1.18 -9.66 -27.96
C LEU A 65 0.70 -9.04 -26.65
N ILE A 66 1.52 -9.04 -25.60
CA ILE A 66 1.17 -8.41 -24.31
C ILE A 66 0.99 -6.90 -24.51
N HIS A 67 1.92 -6.26 -25.21
CA HIS A 67 1.82 -4.84 -25.54
C HIS A 67 0.51 -4.53 -26.29
N TRP A 68 0.19 -5.32 -27.31
CA TRP A 68 -1.05 -5.15 -28.07
C TRP A 68 -2.30 -5.34 -27.22
N ILE A 69 -2.35 -6.35 -26.34
CA ILE A 69 -3.49 -6.56 -25.45
C ILE A 69 -3.68 -5.35 -24.52
N ILE A 70 -2.62 -4.88 -23.87
CA ILE A 70 -2.69 -3.74 -22.94
C ILE A 70 -3.15 -2.46 -23.65
N GLU A 71 -2.54 -2.08 -24.77
CA GLU A 71 -2.86 -0.81 -25.45
C GLU A 71 -4.11 -0.86 -26.31
N ARG A 72 -4.33 -1.95 -27.04
CA ARG A 72 -5.37 -2.01 -28.09
C ARG A 72 -6.65 -2.64 -27.59
N GLN A 73 -6.56 -3.72 -26.83
CA GLN A 73 -7.75 -4.43 -26.32
C GLN A 73 -8.26 -3.81 -25.03
N LEU A 74 -7.41 -3.74 -24.01
CA LEU A 74 -7.79 -3.21 -22.70
C LEU A 74 -7.75 -1.68 -22.64
N LYS A 75 -6.98 -1.07 -23.55
CA LYS A 75 -6.84 0.38 -23.68
C LYS A 75 -6.29 1.06 -22.41
N HIS A 76 -5.37 0.39 -21.72
CA HIS A 76 -4.61 0.98 -20.62
C HIS A 76 -3.37 1.71 -21.15
N ASN A 77 -2.87 2.67 -20.37
CA ASN A 77 -1.59 3.31 -20.68
C ASN A 77 -0.44 2.32 -20.46
N PHE A 78 0.19 1.85 -21.53
CA PHE A 78 1.23 0.82 -21.46
C PHE A 78 2.49 1.26 -20.73
N ASN A 79 2.90 2.51 -20.88
CA ASN A 79 4.07 3.03 -20.18
C ASN A 79 3.85 3.03 -18.66
N LEU A 80 2.66 3.43 -18.21
CA LEU A 80 2.25 3.34 -16.81
C LEU A 80 2.28 1.89 -16.32
N CYS A 81 1.74 0.95 -17.10
CA CYS A 81 1.78 -0.48 -16.77
C CYS A 81 3.22 -0.99 -16.64
N CYS A 82 4.12 -0.58 -17.55
CA CYS A 82 5.55 -0.90 -17.47
C CYS A 82 6.21 -0.35 -16.20
N ALA A 83 5.86 0.86 -15.78
CA ALA A 83 6.40 1.46 -14.56
C ALA A 83 5.98 0.66 -13.32
N PHE A 84 4.70 0.29 -13.22
CA PHE A 84 4.20 -0.54 -12.13
C PHE A 84 4.80 -1.95 -12.13
N GLU A 85 4.94 -2.59 -13.29
CA GLU A 85 5.55 -3.92 -13.39
C GLU A 85 7.01 -3.90 -12.95
N ARG A 86 7.78 -2.91 -13.44
CA ARG A 86 9.17 -2.73 -13.03
C ARG A 86 9.27 -2.55 -11.51
N MET A 87 8.46 -1.65 -10.95
CA MET A 87 8.43 -1.43 -9.50
C MET A 87 8.07 -2.73 -8.76
N HIS A 88 7.06 -3.47 -9.22
CA HIS A 88 6.65 -4.73 -8.62
C HIS A 88 7.79 -5.75 -8.60
N ASP A 89 8.55 -5.88 -9.69
CA ASP A 89 9.61 -6.87 -9.81
C ASP A 89 10.84 -6.49 -8.99
N THR A 90 11.21 -5.20 -8.97
CA THR A 90 12.48 -4.75 -8.40
C THR A 90 12.39 -4.23 -6.97
N ILE A 91 11.23 -3.73 -6.55
CA ILE A 91 11.09 -3.02 -5.27
C ILE A 91 10.36 -3.90 -4.25
N PRO A 92 10.91 -4.09 -3.03
CA PRO A 92 10.21 -4.80 -1.96
C PRO A 92 8.87 -4.12 -1.57
N PRO A 93 7.82 -4.89 -1.23
CA PRO A 93 6.49 -4.34 -0.94
C PRO A 93 6.44 -3.25 0.13
N GLU A 94 7.31 -3.29 1.13
CA GLU A 94 7.42 -2.28 2.19
C GLU A 94 7.78 -0.88 1.68
N TYR A 95 8.34 -0.78 0.47
CA TYR A 95 8.72 0.49 -0.15
C TYR A 95 7.75 0.92 -1.27
N TRP A 96 6.71 0.14 -1.59
CA TRP A 96 5.82 0.44 -2.71
C TRP A 96 5.07 1.78 -2.58
N GLU A 97 4.70 2.21 -1.39
CA GLU A 97 3.99 3.49 -1.21
C GLU A 97 4.84 4.69 -1.67
N ASN A 98 6.16 4.63 -1.49
CA ASN A 98 7.07 5.67 -2.00
C ASN A 98 7.08 5.67 -3.53
N GLU A 99 7.10 4.48 -4.11
CA GLU A 99 7.14 4.31 -5.56
C GLU A 99 5.81 4.68 -6.23
N PHE A 100 4.66 4.41 -5.58
CA PHE A 100 3.37 4.90 -6.04
C PHE A 100 3.40 6.43 -6.17
N GLN A 101 3.89 7.13 -5.14
CA GLN A 101 4.04 8.59 -5.19
C GLN A 101 5.00 9.04 -6.30
N CYS A 102 6.11 8.34 -6.53
CA CYS A 102 7.04 8.65 -7.62
C CYS A 102 6.39 8.48 -9.00
N ILE A 103 5.71 7.35 -9.22
CA ILE A 103 4.98 7.06 -10.45
C ILE A 103 3.89 8.12 -10.68
N SER A 104 3.18 8.54 -9.64
CA SER A 104 2.10 9.52 -9.78
C SER A 104 2.61 10.88 -10.29
N LYS A 105 3.80 11.31 -9.83
CA LYS A 105 4.44 12.54 -10.31
C LYS A 105 4.80 12.45 -11.79
N ILE A 106 5.35 11.32 -12.23
CA ILE A 106 5.75 11.09 -13.63
C ILE A 106 4.53 11.13 -14.56
N TYR A 107 3.45 10.45 -14.18
CA TYR A 107 2.24 10.31 -15.00
C TYR A 107 1.17 11.38 -14.71
N LYS A 108 1.49 12.36 -13.86
CA LYS A 108 0.60 13.45 -13.45
C LYS A 108 -0.76 12.95 -12.92
N THR A 109 -0.74 11.86 -12.16
CA THR A 109 -1.91 11.33 -11.47
C THR A 109 -1.96 11.79 -10.02
N ILE A 110 -3.16 11.77 -9.44
CA ILE A 110 -3.40 12.04 -8.03
C ILE A 110 -3.01 10.81 -7.24
N TYR A 111 -2.07 10.96 -6.31
CA TYR A 111 -1.73 9.94 -5.33
C TYR A 111 -2.44 10.20 -4.02
N THR A 112 -3.27 9.24 -3.62
CA THR A 112 -3.90 9.24 -2.30
C THR A 112 -3.10 8.33 -1.37
N PRO A 113 -2.33 8.88 -0.41
CA PRO A 113 -1.58 8.07 0.54
C PRO A 113 -2.53 7.25 1.42
N VAL A 114 -2.03 6.13 1.95
CA VAL A 114 -2.75 5.42 3.01
C VAL A 114 -2.80 6.36 4.22
N SER A 115 -3.99 6.85 4.57
CA SER A 115 -4.14 7.76 5.69
C SER A 115 -3.81 7.03 6.99
N TYR A 116 -2.79 7.54 7.69
CA TYR A 116 -2.56 7.21 9.07
C TYR A 116 -3.11 8.32 9.95
N ARG A 117 -3.94 7.96 10.92
CA ARG A 117 -4.30 8.87 12.01
C ARG A 117 -3.45 8.51 13.20
N VAL A 118 -2.61 9.43 13.64
CA VAL A 118 -1.96 9.35 14.94
C VAL A 118 -3.03 9.68 15.98
N ILE A 119 -3.36 8.72 16.84
CA ILE A 119 -4.22 8.97 17.98
C ILE A 119 -3.30 9.27 19.15
N LYS A 120 -3.36 10.50 19.67
CA LYS A 120 -2.71 10.86 20.92
C LYS A 120 -3.75 10.65 22.03
N ALA A 121 -3.48 9.74 22.95
CA ALA A 121 -4.21 9.65 24.21
C ALA A 121 -3.40 10.46 25.23
N ASP A 122 -4.04 11.44 25.88
CA ASP A 122 -3.36 12.29 26.86
C ASP A 122 -2.97 11.52 28.14
N GLU A 123 -1.93 12.09 28.76
CA GLU A 123 -1.25 11.87 30.05
C GLU A 123 -0.55 10.54 30.39
N ASP A 124 -0.72 9.42 29.66
CA ASP A 124 0.13 8.22 29.86
C ASP A 124 0.48 7.44 28.54
N GLU A 125 0.69 8.21 27.47
CA GLU A 125 1.35 7.89 26.18
C GLU A 125 1.23 6.47 25.58
N LEU A 126 0.02 6.12 25.12
CA LEU A 126 -0.15 5.19 24.00
C LEU A 126 0.00 5.96 22.68
N VAL A 127 1.18 5.88 22.06
CA VAL A 127 1.35 6.35 20.68
C VAL A 127 0.89 5.24 19.75
N GLY A 128 -0.04 5.53 18.84
CA GLY A 128 -0.39 4.57 17.81
C GLY A 128 -0.89 5.23 16.54
N TYR A 129 -0.87 4.47 15.46
CA TYR A 129 -1.34 4.91 14.15
C TYR A 129 -2.44 3.99 13.63
N LEU A 130 -3.47 4.56 13.04
CA LEU A 130 -4.50 3.81 12.32
C LEU A 130 -3.99 3.47 10.92
N VAL A 131 -4.01 2.19 10.53
CA VAL A 131 -3.78 1.76 9.14
C VAL A 131 -5.04 1.07 8.65
N ASN A 132 -5.71 1.62 7.65
CA ASN A 132 -6.95 1.06 7.10
C ASN A 132 -8.01 0.75 8.19
N GLY A 133 -8.18 1.66 9.15
CA GLY A 133 -9.14 1.49 10.26
C GLY A 133 -8.68 0.58 11.41
N LYS A 134 -7.48 -0.01 11.34
CA LYS A 134 -6.89 -0.82 12.43
C LYS A 134 -5.87 0.00 13.22
N PHE A 135 -6.07 0.15 14.52
CA PHE A 135 -5.14 0.85 15.41
C PHE A 135 -3.92 -0.03 15.70
N ILE A 136 -2.72 0.53 15.51
CA ILE A 136 -1.44 -0.10 15.81
C ILE A 136 -0.79 0.68 16.95
N CYS A 137 -0.62 0.02 18.09
CA CYS A 137 -0.02 0.57 19.29
C CYS A 137 1.51 0.43 19.26
N LEU A 138 2.24 1.52 19.51
CA LEU A 138 3.70 1.58 19.64
C LEU A 138 4.10 1.40 21.12
N GLU A 139 3.82 0.23 21.70
CA GLU A 139 4.05 0.00 23.14
C GLU A 139 5.53 -0.18 23.52
N LYS A 140 6.46 -0.33 22.55
CA LYS A 140 7.92 -0.41 22.79
C LYS A 140 8.71 0.18 21.62
N ALA A 141 9.31 1.35 21.82
CA ALA A 141 10.15 2.06 20.86
C ALA A 141 11.53 1.41 20.62
N ASN A 142 11.60 0.09 20.38
CA ASN A 142 12.83 -0.58 19.94
C ASN A 142 12.76 -1.05 18.47
N HIS A 143 11.58 -1.07 17.85
CA HIS A 143 11.42 -1.29 16.42
C HIS A 143 10.36 -0.35 15.87
N ILE A 144 10.78 0.87 15.54
CA ILE A 144 10.02 1.74 14.64
C ILE A 144 10.18 1.11 13.25
N PRO A 145 9.12 0.54 12.64
CA PRO A 145 9.24 0.12 11.26
C PRO A 145 9.54 1.36 10.42
N GLN A 146 10.56 1.28 9.57
CA GLN A 146 10.98 2.33 8.65
C GLN A 146 9.93 2.52 7.54
N PHE A 147 8.69 2.84 7.92
CA PHE A 147 7.69 3.41 7.04
C PHE A 147 8.14 4.82 6.65
N PRO A 148 7.71 5.34 5.50
CA PRO A 148 8.15 6.65 5.04
C PRO A 148 7.72 7.73 6.04
N ARG A 149 8.73 8.18 6.80
CA ARG A 149 8.77 9.27 7.79
C ARG A 149 7.52 9.38 8.69
N PRO A 150 7.64 9.00 9.98
CA PRO A 150 6.67 9.46 10.97
C PRO A 150 6.65 10.99 10.93
N VAL A 151 5.48 11.59 10.68
CA VAL A 151 5.25 12.99 11.01
C VAL A 151 5.46 13.10 12.52
N ALA A 152 6.35 14.02 12.90
CA ALA A 152 7.11 14.04 14.15
C ALA A 152 6.28 13.82 15.43
N ILE A 153 6.91 13.13 16.39
CA ILE A 153 6.48 13.13 17.80
C ILE A 153 7.50 13.97 18.57
N TYR A 154 7.04 15.11 19.08
CA TYR A 154 7.83 15.94 20.00
C TYR A 154 7.81 15.32 21.39
N LYS A 155 8.99 15.27 21.99
CA LYS A 155 9.28 14.72 23.31
C LYS A 155 9.26 15.87 24.32
N SER A 156 8.41 15.82 25.35
CA SER A 156 8.65 16.59 26.58
C SER A 156 8.00 15.94 27.81
N HIS A 157 8.88 15.42 28.68
CA HIS A 157 8.76 15.19 30.14
C HIS A 157 7.95 14.00 30.71
N ILE A 158 8.72 12.98 31.18
CA ILE A 158 8.68 12.15 32.42
C ILE A 158 7.33 11.66 33.00
N GLY A 159 7.19 10.34 33.21
CA GLY A 159 6.24 9.70 34.15
C GLY A 159 6.24 8.15 34.05
N ASN A 160 5.92 7.39 35.10
CA ASN A 160 6.24 5.96 35.27
C ASN A 160 5.19 4.98 34.70
N PHE A 161 5.62 3.97 33.94
CA PHE A 161 4.80 3.12 33.03
C PHE A 161 4.07 1.90 33.69
N SER A 162 4.08 1.74 35.01
CA SER A 162 3.81 0.42 35.63
C SER A 162 2.37 0.13 36.05
N GLN A 163 1.37 0.96 35.73
CA GLN A 163 0.00 0.79 36.25
C GLN A 163 -1.10 0.52 35.21
N ILE A 164 -0.81 0.53 33.90
CA ILE A 164 -1.86 0.53 32.85
C ILE A 164 -2.14 -0.86 32.24
N CYS A 165 -1.40 -1.90 32.62
CA CYS A 165 -1.61 -3.26 32.09
C CYS A 165 -2.90 -3.97 32.57
N SER A 166 -3.79 -3.31 33.31
CA SER A 166 -5.03 -3.93 33.83
C SER A 166 -6.34 -3.43 33.21
N LEU A 167 -6.32 -2.52 32.22
CA LEU A 167 -7.55 -2.04 31.58
C LEU A 167 -7.94 -2.84 30.33
N ASN A 168 -9.20 -3.26 30.31
CA ASN A 168 -9.80 -4.14 29.31
C ASN A 168 -9.83 -3.45 27.93
N LYS A 169 -9.18 -4.02 26.91
CA LYS A 169 -9.10 -3.48 25.52
C LYS A 169 -10.44 -2.99 24.95
N GLN A 170 -11.54 -3.59 25.38
CA GLN A 170 -12.89 -3.27 24.94
C GLN A 170 -13.34 -1.86 25.38
N LEU A 171 -12.98 -1.42 26.60
CA LEU A 171 -13.35 -0.10 27.14
C LEU A 171 -12.71 1.04 26.36
N ILE A 172 -11.47 0.86 25.87
CA ILE A 172 -10.77 1.84 25.05
C ILE A 172 -11.44 1.95 23.67
N ILE A 173 -11.84 0.83 23.07
CA ILE A 173 -12.54 0.80 21.78
C ILE A 173 -13.91 1.46 21.89
N ASP A 174 -14.64 1.21 22.98
CA ASP A 174 -15.99 1.74 23.17
C ASP A 174 -15.97 3.24 23.55
N GLY A 175 -14.95 3.70 24.29
CA GLY A 175 -14.70 5.11 24.55
C GLY A 175 -14.33 5.90 23.28
N LEU A 176 -13.54 5.30 22.37
CA LEU A 176 -13.21 5.93 21.09
C LEU A 176 -14.41 6.02 20.15
N LYS A 177 -15.30 5.02 20.16
CA LYS A 177 -16.56 5.05 19.37
C LYS A 177 -17.53 6.12 19.86
N SER A 178 -17.62 6.36 21.18
CA SER A 178 -18.54 7.35 21.74
C SER A 178 -18.11 8.80 21.50
N GLN A 179 -16.81 9.06 21.32
CA GLN A 179 -16.29 10.39 20.96
C GLN A 179 -16.39 10.69 19.45
N LEU A 180 -16.52 9.67 18.59
CA LEU A 180 -16.63 9.82 17.14
C LEU A 180 -18.01 10.30 16.66
N THR A 181 -19.03 10.33 17.52
CA THR A 181 -20.40 10.68 17.10
C THR A 181 -20.73 12.17 17.13
N ASN A 182 -19.86 13.04 17.66
CA ASN A 182 -20.29 14.41 17.98
C ASN A 182 -19.45 15.59 17.51
N LYS A 183 -18.39 15.45 16.69
CA LYS A 183 -17.74 16.65 16.11
C LYS A 183 -17.20 16.44 14.68
N PRO A 184 -17.48 17.36 13.74
CA PRO A 184 -16.81 17.38 12.45
C PRO A 184 -15.37 17.85 12.65
N ILE A 185 -14.40 17.15 12.06
CA ILE A 185 -12.98 17.50 12.16
C ILE A 185 -12.53 18.17 10.86
N CYS A 186 -12.11 19.42 11.01
CA CYS A 186 -11.52 20.26 9.98
C CYS A 186 -10.31 19.57 9.33
N MET A 187 -10.29 19.56 8.00
CA MET A 187 -9.09 19.32 7.21
C MET A 187 -8.33 20.64 7.09
N PHE A 188 -7.11 20.72 7.62
CA PHE A 188 -6.21 21.82 7.28
C PHE A 188 -5.53 21.51 5.95
N PRO A 189 -5.57 22.44 4.97
CA PRO A 189 -4.81 22.31 3.74
C PRO A 189 -3.40 22.86 3.96
N TYR A 190 -2.39 22.04 3.71
CA TYR A 190 -1.05 22.50 3.34
C TYR A 190 -0.53 21.59 2.22
#